data_AF-X1FW09-F1
#
_entry.id   AF-X1FW09-F1
#
_cell.length_a   1.000
_cell.length_b   1.000
_cell.length_c   1.000
_cell.angle_alpha   90.00
_cell.angle_beta   90.00
_cell.angle_gamma   90.00
#
_symmetry.space_group_name_H-M   'P 1'
#
loop_
_entity.id
_entity.type
_entity.pdbx_description
1 polymer ?
#
loop_
_entity_poly.entity_id
_entity_poly.type
_entity_poly.pdbx_seq_one_letter_code
_entity_poly.pdbx_strand_id
1 'polypeptide(L)'
;MIIVVTGMVGVDKKSYLQKVCRFAGERDKEVVLCNVGDMMYAEAPDIPNGKILDIPMKRLSSLRRSIFKDIIAKAEKAPNLIVNTHATFRWRHGLFPAVDFDQMRQLGTNMYICLIDSVIALHTRLLAEHST
;
A
#
# COMPACT_ATOMS: atom_id res chain seq x y z
N MET A 1 -15.75 5.05 -6.36
CA MET A 1 -15.52 4.37 -5.09
C MET A 1 -14.03 4.25 -4.83
N ILE A 2 -13.56 4.89 -3.77
CA ILE A 2 -12.16 4.90 -3.35
C ILE A 2 -12.05 4.03 -2.10
N ILE A 3 -11.26 2.96 -2.17
CA ILE A 3 -11.06 2.01 -1.08
C ILE A 3 -9.60 2.03 -0.67
N VAL A 4 -9.34 2.06 0.63
CA VAL A 4 -7.98 1.91 1.18
C VAL A 4 -7.87 0.54 1.80
N VAL A 5 -6.93 -0.26 1.31
CA VAL A 5 -6.66 -1.60 1.81
C VAL A 5 -5.33 -1.60 2.54
N THR A 6 -5.37 -2.09 3.77
CA THR A 6 -4.24 -2.21 4.68
C THR A 6 -4.04 -3.67 5.08
N GLY A 7 -2.91 -3.94 5.73
CA GLY A 7 -2.60 -5.23 6.34
C GLY A 7 -1.10 -5.36 6.55
N MET A 8 -0.69 -6.35 7.34
CA MET A 8 0.72 -6.56 7.65
C MET A 8 1.52 -7.08 6.44
N VAL A 9 2.84 -7.04 6.54
CA VAL A 9 3.75 -7.71 5.60
C VAL A 9 3.49 -9.23 5.68
N GLY A 10 3.56 -9.93 4.55
CA GLY A 10 3.29 -11.38 4.46
C GLY A 10 1.83 -11.79 4.21
N VAL A 11 0.87 -10.85 4.26
CA VAL A 11 -0.55 -11.12 3.92
C VAL A 11 -0.78 -11.29 2.41
N ASP A 12 0.25 -11.07 1.58
CA ASP A 12 0.16 -11.14 0.11
C ASP A 12 -0.98 -10.28 -0.48
N LYS A 13 -1.13 -9.05 0.05
CA LYS A 13 -2.18 -8.12 -0.37
C LYS A 13 -2.14 -7.83 -1.88
N LYS A 14 -0.94 -7.70 -2.45
CA LYS A 14 -0.77 -7.30 -3.85
C LYS A 14 -1.36 -8.35 -4.79
N SER A 15 -0.99 -9.62 -4.63
CA SER A 15 -1.53 -10.73 -5.44
C SER A 15 -3.04 -10.86 -5.26
N TYR A 16 -3.53 -10.77 -4.02
CA TYR A 16 -4.96 -10.81 -3.73
C TYR A 16 -5.73 -9.69 -4.44
N LEU A 17 -5.26 -8.45 -4.33
CA LEU A 17 -5.92 -7.28 -4.93
C LEU A 17 -5.84 -7.29 -6.46
N GLN A 18 -4.77 -7.82 -7.05
CA GLN A 18 -4.71 -8.05 -8.49
C GLN A 18 -5.81 -9.02 -8.96
N LYS A 19 -6.09 -10.08 -8.19
CA LYS A 19 -7.21 -10.99 -8.47
C LYS A 19 -8.56 -10.29 -8.34
N VAL A 20 -8.72 -9.40 -7.35
CA VAL A 20 -9.94 -8.58 -7.20
C VAL A 20 -10.13 -7.67 -8.41
N CYS A 21 -9.10 -6.96 -8.87
CA CYS A 21 -9.16 -6.11 -10.06
C CYS A 21 -9.50 -6.92 -11.31
N ARG A 22 -8.90 -8.11 -11.49
CA ARG A 22 -9.25 -9.02 -12.59
C ARG A 22 -10.72 -9.44 -12.54
N PHE A 23 -11.19 -9.89 -11.38
CA PHE A 23 -12.58 -10.31 -11.20
C PHE A 23 -13.60 -9.18 -11.44
N ALA A 24 -13.22 -7.94 -11.12
CA ALA A 24 -14.00 -6.75 -11.43
C ALA A 24 -14.01 -6.45 -12.93
N GLY A 25 -12.87 -6.57 -13.61
CA GLY A 25 -12.75 -6.42 -15.06
C GLY A 25 -13.57 -7.45 -15.83
N GLU A 26 -13.66 -8.69 -15.34
CA GLU A 26 -14.56 -9.74 -15.87
C GLU A 26 -16.06 -9.38 -15.75
N ARG A 27 -16.39 -8.29 -15.05
CA ARG A 27 -17.75 -7.76 -14.86
C ARG A 27 -17.89 -6.31 -15.35
N ASP A 28 -17.01 -5.90 -16.27
CA ASP A 28 -16.99 -4.56 -16.86
C ASP A 28 -16.86 -3.43 -15.83
N LYS A 29 -16.21 -3.72 -14.69
CA LYS A 29 -15.87 -2.73 -13.68
C LYS A 29 -14.37 -2.44 -13.71
N GLU A 30 -14.03 -1.29 -14.27
CA GLU A 30 -12.66 -0.78 -14.21
C GLU A 30 -12.29 -0.40 -12.78
N VAL A 31 -11.16 -0.90 -12.29
CA VAL A 31 -10.62 -0.63 -10.96
C VAL A 31 -9.13 -0.32 -11.06
N VAL A 32 -8.74 0.90 -10.68
CA VAL A 32 -7.34 1.30 -10.62
C VAL A 32 -6.72 0.79 -9.32
N LEU A 33 -5.64 0.02 -9.41
CA LEU A 33 -4.88 -0.45 -8.24
C LEU A 33 -3.61 0.37 -8.04
N CYS A 34 -3.54 1.11 -6.94
CA CYS A 34 -2.37 1.89 -6.53
C CYS A 34 -1.62 1.18 -5.40
N ASN A 35 -0.50 0.53 -5.72
CA ASN A 35 0.39 -0.06 -4.73
C ASN A 35 1.38 1.00 -4.23
N VAL A 36 1.16 1.54 -3.03
CA VAL A 36 1.96 2.67 -2.50
C VAL A 36 3.45 2.31 -2.46
N GLY A 37 3.80 1.10 -2.01
CA GLY A 37 5.19 0.65 -1.97
C GLY A 37 5.87 0.64 -3.33
N ASP A 38 5.22 0.07 -4.36
CA ASP A 38 5.76 0.05 -5.73
C ASP A 38 5.95 1.47 -6.27
N MET A 39 4.98 2.34 -6.05
CA MET A 39 5.04 3.74 -6.48
C MET A 39 6.18 4.50 -5.80
N MET A 40 6.41 4.26 -4.50
CA MET A 40 7.52 4.87 -3.78
C MET A 40 8.90 4.40 -4.31
N TYR A 41 9.06 3.10 -4.62
CA TYR A 41 10.31 2.61 -5.23
C TYR A 41 10.51 3.14 -6.65
N ALA A 42 9.44 3.29 -7.44
CA ALA A 42 9.52 3.88 -8.77
C ALA A 42 9.97 5.36 -8.74
N GLU A 43 9.51 6.11 -7.75
CA GLU A 43 9.86 7.53 -7.54
C GLU A 43 11.28 7.70 -6.96
N ALA A 44 11.79 6.72 -6.21
CA ALA A 44 13.10 6.76 -5.58
C ALA A 44 13.98 5.56 -5.99
N PRO A 45 14.42 5.50 -7.26
CA PRO A 45 15.20 4.37 -7.78
C PRO A 45 16.58 4.22 -7.15
N ASP A 46 17.06 5.23 -6.41
CA ASP A 46 18.29 5.17 -5.63
C ASP A 46 18.18 4.32 -4.35
N ILE A 47 16.96 3.98 -3.93
CA ILE A 47 16.71 3.16 -2.73
C ILE A 47 16.70 1.68 -3.11
N PRO A 48 17.58 0.84 -2.53
CA PRO A 48 17.57 -0.59 -2.81
C PRO A 48 16.27 -1.27 -2.37
N ASN A 49 15.86 -2.30 -3.11
CA ASN A 49 14.70 -3.12 -2.76
C ASN A 49 14.80 -3.65 -1.32
N GLY A 50 13.70 -3.55 -0.58
CA GLY A 50 13.61 -3.95 0.82
C GLY A 50 14.24 -2.96 1.82
N LYS A 51 14.82 -1.84 1.36
CA LYS A 51 15.53 -0.87 2.21
C LYS A 51 14.80 0.47 2.37
N ILE A 52 13.56 0.58 1.91
CA ILE A 52 12.82 1.86 1.97
C ILE A 52 12.60 2.38 3.39
N LEU A 53 12.49 1.50 4.38
CA LEU A 53 12.34 1.90 5.79
C LEU A 53 13.67 2.29 6.45
N ASP A 54 14.81 2.08 5.77
CA ASP A 54 16.14 2.46 6.28
C ASP A 54 16.52 3.91 5.97
N ILE A 55 15.75 4.60 5.12
CA ILE A 55 16.02 6.00 4.79
C ILE A 55 15.57 6.94 5.93
N PRO A 56 16.11 8.17 6.01
CA PRO A 56 15.71 9.14 7.04
C PRO A 56 14.20 9.38 7.06
N MET A 57 13.60 9.44 8.26
CA MET A 57 12.14 9.61 8.43
C MET A 57 11.56 10.80 7.65
N LYS A 58 12.28 11.93 7.60
CA LYS A 58 11.86 13.11 6.82
C LYS A 58 11.76 12.79 5.33
N ARG A 59 12.72 12.03 4.79
CA ARG A 59 12.73 11.59 3.39
C ARG A 59 11.60 10.59 3.13
N LEU A 60 11.41 9.62 4.03
CA LEU A 60 10.32 8.65 3.93
C LEU A 60 8.93 9.30 3.92
N SER A 61 8.69 10.24 4.84
CA SER A 61 7.44 11.01 4.87
C SER A 61 7.26 11.85 3.61
N SER A 62 8.29 12.56 3.15
CA SER A 62 8.22 13.37 1.92
C SER A 62 7.91 12.52 0.68
N LEU A 63 8.59 11.39 0.52
CA LEU A 63 8.37 10.46 -0.58
C LEU A 63 6.94 9.95 -0.59
N ARG A 64 6.46 9.49 0.57
CA ARG A 64 5.07 9.02 0.72
C ARG A 64 4.06 10.13 0.40
N ARG A 65 4.28 11.36 0.89
CA ARG A 65 3.38 12.49 0.60
C ARG A 65 3.29 12.77 -0.90
N SER A 66 4.42 12.68 -1.61
CA SER A 66 4.46 12.81 -3.08
C SER A 66 3.57 11.76 -3.74
N ILE A 67 3.73 10.48 -3.36
CA ILE A 67 2.93 9.38 -3.90
C ILE A 67 1.43 9.55 -3.61
N PHE A 68 1.05 9.97 -2.40
CA PHE A 68 -0.35 10.20 -2.08
C PHE A 68 -0.97 11.37 -2.87
N LYS A 69 -0.18 12.41 -3.19
CA LYS A 69 -0.63 13.50 -4.07
C LYS A 69 -1.02 12.96 -5.45
N ASP A 70 -0.21 12.07 -6.02
CA ASP A 70 -0.51 11.45 -7.32
C ASP A 70 -1.72 10.52 -7.26
N ILE A 71 -1.88 9.77 -6.15
CA ILE A 71 -3.05 8.90 -5.94
C ILE A 71 -4.33 9.74 -5.84
N ILE A 72 -4.32 10.87 -5.12
CA ILE A 72 -5.46 11.79 -5.04
C ILE A 72 -5.84 12.30 -6.44
N ALA A 73 -4.85 12.76 -7.22
CA ALA A 73 -5.09 13.21 -8.60
C ALA A 73 -5.63 12.10 -9.52
N LYS A 74 -5.25 10.83 -9.30
CA LYS A 74 -5.83 9.68 -10.00
C LYS A 74 -7.27 9.40 -9.55
N ALA A 75 -7.55 9.54 -8.26
CA ALA A 75 -8.85 9.27 -7.69
C ALA A 75 -9.94 10.23 -8.18
N GLU A 76 -9.58 11.46 -8.56
CA GLU A 76 -10.48 12.42 -9.22
C GLU A 76 -10.96 11.96 -10.61
N LYS A 77 -10.19 11.08 -11.27
CA LYS A 77 -10.43 10.65 -12.66
C LYS A 77 -10.95 9.21 -12.77
N ALA A 78 -10.73 8.40 -11.73
CA ALA A 78 -11.05 6.98 -11.75
C ALA A 78 -12.38 6.70 -11.03
N PRO A 79 -13.35 6.02 -11.67
CA PRO A 79 -14.62 5.69 -11.01
C PRO A 79 -14.43 4.72 -9.85
N ASN A 80 -13.45 3.81 -9.91
CA ASN A 80 -13.07 2.92 -8.81
C ASN A 80 -11.56 2.87 -8.63
N LEU A 81 -11.09 3.03 -7.40
CA LEU A 81 -9.67 3.02 -7.06
C LEU A 81 -9.43 2.28 -5.74
N ILE A 82 -8.41 1.43 -5.72
CA ILE A 82 -7.92 0.74 -4.54
C ILE A 82 -6.52 1.26 -4.21
N VAL A 83 -6.35 1.83 -3.02
CA VAL A 83 -5.04 2.16 -2.45
C VAL A 83 -4.56 1.00 -1.60
N ASN A 84 -3.58 0.24 -2.09
CA ASN A 84 -2.92 -0.80 -1.32
C ASN A 84 -1.73 -0.19 -0.56
N THR A 85 -1.85 -0.10 0.76
CA THR A 85 -0.86 0.49 1.65
C THR A 85 -0.73 -0.29 2.96
N HIS A 86 0.08 0.20 3.88
CA HIS A 86 0.07 -0.21 5.27
C HIS A 86 -0.72 0.82 6.09
N ALA A 87 -1.27 0.41 7.25
CA ALA A 87 -1.81 1.38 8.22
C ALA A 87 -0.68 2.03 9.02
N THR A 88 0.27 1.20 9.45
CA THR A 88 1.45 1.57 10.22
C THR A 88 2.65 0.76 9.76
N PHE A 89 3.84 1.29 9.99
CA PHE A 89 5.10 0.58 9.86
C PHE A 89 5.67 0.33 11.27
N ARG A 90 6.21 -0.87 11.49
CA ARG A 90 7.02 -1.20 12.66
C ARG A 90 8.47 -1.30 12.22
N TRP A 91 9.31 -0.38 12.69
CA TRP A 91 10.74 -0.39 12.40
C TRP A 91 11.55 0.03 13.64
N ARG A 92 12.85 0.30 13.47
CA ARG A 92 13.80 0.63 14.55
C ARG A 92 13.29 1.69 15.54
N HIS A 93 12.52 2.66 15.08
CA HIS A 93 11.99 3.76 15.88
C HIS A 93 10.59 3.50 16.47
N GLY A 94 10.16 2.24 16.47
CA GLY A 94 8.84 1.82 16.94
C GLY A 94 7.80 1.83 15.83
N LEU A 95 6.54 2.08 16.22
CA LEU A 95 5.40 2.10 15.33
C LEU A 95 5.13 3.52 14.84
N PHE A 96 5.00 3.73 13.53
CA PHE A 96 4.66 5.03 12.97
C PHE A 96 3.62 4.91 11.85
N PRO A 97 2.79 5.95 11.61
CA PRO A 97 1.78 5.93 10.57
C PRO A 97 2.39 5.72 9.19
N ALA A 98 1.73 4.90 8.37
CA ALA A 98 2.11 4.64 6.99
C ALA A 98 1.38 5.57 5.99
N VAL A 99 0.61 6.55 6.49
CA VAL A 99 -0.13 7.56 5.75
C VAL A 99 -0.20 8.87 6.54
N ASP A 100 -0.44 9.98 5.86
CA ASP A 100 -0.67 11.28 6.51
C ASP A 100 -2.17 11.61 6.53
N PHE A 101 -2.70 11.98 7.69
CA PHE A 101 -4.15 12.10 7.89
C PHE A 101 -4.80 13.21 7.07
N ASP A 102 -4.09 14.28 6.74
CA ASP A 102 -4.60 15.35 5.88
C ASP A 102 -4.82 14.85 4.45
N GLN A 103 -3.87 14.11 3.89
CA GLN A 103 -4.03 13.51 2.56
C GLN A 103 -5.09 12.41 2.54
N MET A 104 -5.22 11.62 3.61
CA MET A 104 -6.29 10.63 3.71
C MET A 104 -7.69 11.26 3.75
N ARG A 105 -7.84 12.45 4.35
CA ARG A 105 -9.08 13.23 4.28
C ARG A 105 -9.34 13.74 2.87
N GLN A 106 -8.32 14.29 2.21
CA GLN A 106 -8.42 14.77 0.83
C GLN A 106 -8.76 13.66 -0.17
N LEU A 107 -8.25 12.45 0.07
CA LEU A 107 -8.53 11.27 -0.75
C LEU A 107 -10.03 10.90 -0.78
N GLY A 108 -10.84 11.33 0.19
CA GLY A 108 -12.29 11.07 0.16
C GLY A 108 -12.64 9.58 0.20
N THR A 109 -11.87 8.78 0.94
CA THR A 109 -12.01 7.31 0.99
C THR A 109 -13.41 6.90 1.44
N ASN A 110 -14.06 6.00 0.69
CA ASN A 110 -15.39 5.49 1.01
C ASN A 110 -15.35 4.32 2.00
N MET A 111 -14.27 3.52 1.98
CA MET A 111 -14.13 2.34 2.83
C MET A 111 -12.67 2.03 3.15
N TYR A 112 -12.42 1.62 4.39
CA TYR A 112 -11.14 1.07 4.83
C TYR A 112 -11.29 -0.43 5.05
N ILE A 113 -10.37 -1.21 4.49
CA ILE A 113 -10.31 -2.67 4.64
C ILE A 113 -8.97 -3.02 5.28
N CYS A 114 -8.98 -3.84 6.32
CA CYS A 114 -7.79 -4.42 6.91
C CYS A 114 -7.76 -5.91 6.59
N LEU A 115 -6.82 -6.33 5.73
CA LEU A 115 -6.58 -7.74 5.47
C LEU A 115 -5.78 -8.34 6.62
N ILE A 116 -6.31 -9.42 7.16
CA ILE A 116 -5.73 -10.19 8.25
C ILE A 116 -5.55 -11.63 7.81
N ASP A 117 -4.60 -12.31 8.44
CA ASP A 117 -4.35 -13.73 8.24
C ASP A 117 -3.86 -14.34 9.56
N SER A 118 -3.88 -15.66 9.66
CA SER A 118 -3.39 -16.40 10.82
C SER A 118 -1.88 -16.22 10.98
N VAL A 119 -1.43 -16.21 12.24
CA VAL A 119 0.01 -16.15 12.57
C VAL A 119 0.80 -17.28 11.92
N ILE A 120 0.23 -18.49 11.84
CA ILE A 120 0.91 -19.65 11.25
C ILE A 120 1.12 -19.47 9.74
N ALA A 121 0.08 -19.05 9.02
CA ALA A 121 0.19 -18.81 7.58
C ALA A 121 1.20 -17.70 7.27
N LEU A 122 1.15 -16.60 8.03
CA LEU A 122 2.09 -15.48 7.91
C LEU A 122 3.53 -15.90 8.17
N HIS A 123 3.77 -16.59 9.29
CA HIS A 123 5.09 -17.08 9.66
C HIS A 123 5.68 -17.98 8.57
N THR A 124 4.87 -18.91 8.04
CA THR A 124 5.29 -19.82 6.98
C THR A 124 5.68 -19.07 5.71
N ARG A 125 4.89 -18.08 5.26
CA ARG A 125 5.21 -17.28 4.08
C ARG A 125 6.46 -16.43 4.26
N LEU A 126 6.58 -15.75 5.39
CA LEU A 126 7.74 -14.91 5.69
C LEU A 126 9.04 -15.73 5.76
N LEU A 127 8.99 -16.94 6.33
CA LEU A 127 10.14 -17.85 6.30
C LEU A 127 10.53 -18.20 4.86
N ALA A 128 9.57 -18.58 4.02
CA ALA A 128 9.83 -18.93 2.63
C ALA A 128 10.43 -17.74 1.82
N GLU A 129 9.98 -16.51 2.09
CA GLU A 129 10.49 -15.29 1.44
C GLU A 129 11.91 -14.90 1.90
N HIS A 130 12.34 -15.34 3.09
CA HIS A 130 13.60 -14.96 3.72
C HIS A 130 14.53 -16.14 4.02
N SER A 131 14.36 -17.28 3.35
CA SER A 131 15.16 -18.52 3.56
C SER A 131 16.61 -18.46 3.03
N THR A 132 17.19 -17.27 2.82
CA THR A 132 18.54 -17.07 2.28
C THR A 132 19.54 -16.68 3.35
#